data_AF-A0A101FH80-F1
#
_entry.id   AF-A0A101FH80-F1
#
_cell.length_a   1.000
_cell.length_b   1.000
_cell.length_c   1.000
_cell.angle_alpha   90.00
_cell.angle_beta   90.00
_cell.angle_gamma   90.00
#
_symmetry.space_group_name_H-M   'P 1'
#
loop_
_entity.id
_entity.type
_entity.pdbx_description
1 polymer ?
#
loop_
_entity_poly.entity_id
_entity_poly.type
_entity_poly.pdbx_seq_one_letter_code
_entity_poly.pdbx_strand_id
1 'polypeptide(L)'
;MMYFLSDDERKQLLRYYLPKARELGVVDELRGWNWHQPPLEPVYGSVLALYEVAGKYCPSGRDVFLRRVQGIKGEPNSAMIQGMVLHEVLADLLVTAKRAIYLHGTEKYRAICEELEKYIPEKTSHFAGLTDSEAADLSRKVEILCSFEKARVLSRLQEVLTRYPYIGEDSLANLTIPVVVEQKLNGAFLGLSGNLSTDAFIFYEPMILDLKFGEPRDFHRLGTTGYALVMEAIYEFPVNLGCIIYGEFRGDRLIVKRDIHI
;
A
#
# COMPACT_ATOMS: atom_id res chain seq x y z
N MET A 1 13.56 1.32 -4.29
CA MET A 1 12.12 1.20 -4.27
C MET A 1 11.57 0.43 -5.44
N MET A 2 11.53 -0.87 -5.22
CA MET A 2 10.90 -1.90 -6.04
C MET A 2 9.43 -1.59 -6.37
N TYR A 3 8.74 -0.88 -5.47
CA TYR A 3 7.36 -0.46 -5.69
C TYR A 3 7.19 0.85 -6.48
N PHE A 4 8.27 1.50 -6.93
CA PHE A 4 8.18 2.79 -7.62
C PHE A 4 8.44 2.65 -9.10
N LEU A 5 7.54 3.26 -9.87
CA LEU A 5 7.70 3.45 -11.30
C LEU A 5 8.86 4.42 -11.58
N SER A 6 9.63 4.12 -12.61
CA SER A 6 10.51 5.07 -13.28
C SER A 6 9.72 6.22 -13.92
N ASP A 7 10.40 7.28 -14.33
CA ASP A 7 9.75 8.43 -14.99
C ASP A 7 9.06 8.03 -16.30
N ASP A 8 9.63 7.07 -17.04
CA ASP A 8 9.05 6.57 -18.29
C ASP A 8 7.83 5.68 -18.03
N GLU A 9 7.89 4.78 -17.05
CA GLU A 9 6.74 3.97 -16.62
C GLU A 9 5.62 4.85 -16.06
N ARG A 10 5.97 5.91 -15.31
CA ARG A 10 5.02 6.90 -14.81
C ARG A 10 4.33 7.62 -15.96
N LYS A 11 5.09 8.13 -16.95
CA LYS A 11 4.51 8.75 -18.15
C LYS A 11 3.61 7.79 -18.91
N GLN A 12 4.01 6.54 -19.07
CA GLN A 12 3.21 5.52 -19.76
C GLN A 12 1.92 5.21 -18.99
N LEU A 13 1.99 5.08 -17.66
CA LEU A 13 0.82 4.92 -16.80
C LEU A 13 -0.15 6.10 -16.98
N LEU A 14 0.34 7.33 -16.88
CA LEU A 14 -0.47 8.54 -16.89
C LEU A 14 -1.06 8.87 -18.26
N ARG A 15 -0.27 8.67 -19.33
CA ARG A 15 -0.65 9.09 -20.69
C ARG A 15 -1.29 7.99 -21.52
N TYR A 16 -1.10 6.72 -21.16
CA TYR A 16 -1.65 5.60 -21.92
C TYR A 16 -2.58 4.72 -21.08
N TYR A 17 -2.09 4.11 -19.99
CA TYR A 17 -2.88 3.10 -19.27
C TYR A 17 -4.08 3.68 -18.53
N LEU A 18 -3.93 4.81 -17.82
CA LEU A 18 -5.05 5.42 -17.08
C LEU A 18 -6.16 5.96 -18.00
N PRO A 19 -5.87 6.73 -19.08
CA PRO A 19 -6.90 7.14 -20.02
C PRO A 19 -7.61 5.94 -20.65
N LYS A 20 -6.86 4.93 -21.10
CA LYS A 20 -7.41 3.74 -21.74
C LYS A 20 -8.26 2.90 -20.79
N ALA A 21 -7.85 2.77 -19.53
CA ALA A 21 -8.64 2.07 -18.50
C ALA A 21 -9.96 2.80 -18.21
N ARG A 22 -9.98 4.14 -18.28
CA ARG A 22 -11.21 4.94 -18.14
C ARG A 22 -12.13 4.77 -19.35
N GLU A 23 -11.58 4.79 -20.56
CA GLU A 23 -12.34 4.60 -21.80
C GLU A 23 -12.95 3.20 -21.91
N LEU A 24 -12.18 2.15 -21.59
CA LEU A 24 -12.67 0.78 -21.63
C LEU A 24 -13.78 0.54 -20.59
N GLY A 25 -13.68 1.22 -19.44
CA GLY A 25 -14.54 0.97 -18.30
C GLY A 25 -14.47 -0.49 -17.83
N VAL A 26 -15.25 -0.81 -16.83
CA VAL A 26 -15.65 -2.20 -16.54
C VAL A 26 -17.16 -2.15 -16.44
N VAL A 27 -17.84 -3.10 -17.08
CA VAL A 27 -19.29 -3.22 -17.03
C VAL A 27 -19.73 -3.19 -15.57
N ASP A 28 -20.74 -2.36 -15.25
CA ASP A 28 -21.07 -2.07 -13.86
C ASP A 28 -21.37 -3.35 -13.06
N GLU A 29 -22.09 -4.30 -13.64
CA GLU A 29 -22.42 -5.60 -13.01
C GLU A 29 -21.19 -6.41 -12.54
N LEU A 30 -20.00 -6.16 -13.11
CA LEU A 30 -18.74 -6.83 -12.76
C LEU A 30 -17.89 -6.04 -11.76
N ARG A 31 -18.38 -4.89 -11.28
CA ARG A 31 -17.71 -4.08 -10.25
C ARG A 31 -17.96 -4.66 -8.88
N GLY A 32 -16.92 -4.71 -8.04
CA GLY A 32 -16.98 -5.33 -6.71
C GLY A 32 -18.07 -4.79 -5.76
N TRP A 33 -18.64 -3.60 -6.00
CA TRP A 33 -19.78 -3.08 -5.23
C TRP A 33 -21.11 -3.79 -5.54
N ASN A 34 -21.20 -4.50 -6.67
CA ASN A 34 -22.33 -5.34 -7.05
C ASN A 34 -22.26 -6.77 -6.47
N TRP A 35 -21.49 -6.97 -5.40
CA TRP A 35 -21.31 -8.26 -4.70
C TRP A 35 -22.61 -8.91 -4.21
N HIS A 36 -23.67 -8.14 -4.03
CA HIS A 36 -24.97 -8.59 -3.52
C HIS A 36 -25.89 -9.14 -4.61
N GLN A 37 -25.44 -9.19 -5.86
CA GLN A 37 -26.22 -9.68 -6.99
C GLN A 37 -25.35 -10.49 -7.98
N PRO A 38 -25.95 -11.40 -8.77
CA PRO A 38 -25.25 -12.10 -9.83
C PRO A 38 -24.61 -11.11 -10.83
N PRO A 39 -23.43 -11.40 -11.40
CA PRO A 39 -22.68 -12.65 -11.27
C PRO A 39 -21.67 -12.69 -10.10
N LEU A 40 -21.57 -11.62 -9.31
CA LEU A 40 -20.56 -11.53 -8.23
C LEU A 40 -21.02 -12.13 -6.90
N GLU A 41 -22.33 -12.30 -6.72
CA GLU A 41 -22.90 -12.97 -5.56
C GLU A 41 -22.34 -14.40 -5.43
N PRO A 42 -21.74 -14.76 -4.27
CA PRO A 42 -21.22 -16.10 -4.05
C PRO A 42 -22.32 -17.16 -4.12
N VAL A 43 -22.23 -18.06 -5.10
CA VAL A 43 -23.19 -19.17 -5.26
C VAL A 43 -22.96 -20.33 -4.29
N TYR A 44 -21.92 -20.25 -3.45
CA TYR A 44 -21.53 -21.26 -2.48
C TYR A 44 -21.13 -20.61 -1.14
N GLY A 45 -21.45 -21.29 -0.03
CA GLY A 45 -21.10 -20.82 1.33
C GLY A 45 -19.63 -21.05 1.73
N SER A 46 -18.85 -21.74 0.90
CA SER A 46 -17.45 -22.05 1.17
C SER A 46 -16.55 -20.85 0.88
N VAL A 47 -15.81 -20.40 1.88
CA VAL A 47 -14.91 -19.24 1.75
C VAL A 47 -13.50 -19.67 1.33
N LEU A 48 -13.09 -19.25 0.14
CA LEU A 48 -11.77 -19.55 -0.43
C LEU A 48 -10.82 -18.35 -0.32
N ALA A 49 -9.52 -18.59 -0.15
CA ALA A 49 -8.55 -17.51 -0.27
C ALA A 49 -8.34 -17.15 -1.75
N LEU A 50 -7.96 -15.91 -2.04
CA LEU A 50 -7.79 -15.45 -3.42
C LEU A 50 -6.77 -16.31 -4.18
N TYR A 51 -5.65 -16.67 -3.54
CA TYR A 51 -4.63 -17.52 -4.15
C TYR A 51 -5.13 -18.94 -4.46
N GLU A 52 -6.19 -19.42 -3.80
CA GLU A 52 -6.79 -20.73 -4.10
C GLU A 52 -7.66 -20.69 -5.36
N VAL A 53 -8.16 -19.50 -5.72
CA VAL A 53 -8.98 -19.30 -6.91
C VAL A 53 -8.11 -18.87 -8.10
N ALA A 54 -7.19 -17.93 -7.86
CA ALA A 54 -6.33 -17.35 -8.90
C ALA A 54 -5.04 -18.13 -9.13
N GLY A 55 -4.52 -18.83 -8.10
CA GLY A 55 -3.30 -19.62 -8.16
C GLY A 55 -3.52 -20.97 -8.83
N LYS A 56 -3.73 -20.96 -10.16
CA LYS A 56 -3.99 -22.14 -11.00
C LYS A 56 -2.77 -23.04 -11.22
N TYR A 57 -1.96 -23.27 -10.18
CA TYR A 57 -0.83 -24.21 -10.22
C TYR A 57 -1.28 -25.65 -10.51
N CYS A 58 -2.50 -26.00 -10.09
CA CYS A 58 -3.18 -27.23 -10.50
C CYS A 58 -4.40 -26.89 -11.37
N PRO A 59 -4.40 -27.20 -12.69
CA PRO A 59 -5.52 -26.88 -13.58
C PRO A 59 -6.85 -27.53 -13.16
N SER A 60 -6.81 -28.66 -12.47
CA SER A 60 -7.99 -29.38 -11.99
C SER A 60 -8.49 -28.92 -10.61
N GLY A 61 -7.78 -28.01 -9.92
CA GLY A 61 -8.11 -27.58 -8.56
C GLY A 61 -7.99 -28.69 -7.50
N ARG A 62 -7.30 -29.79 -7.83
CA ARG A 62 -7.12 -30.93 -6.92
C ARG A 62 -6.38 -30.53 -5.64
N ASP A 63 -5.44 -29.61 -5.76
CA ASP A 63 -4.70 -29.03 -4.63
C ASP A 63 -5.62 -28.31 -3.64
N VAL A 64 -6.59 -27.52 -4.12
CA VAL A 64 -7.60 -26.86 -3.27
C VAL A 64 -8.48 -27.90 -2.57
N PHE A 65 -8.92 -28.95 -3.27
CA PHE A 65 -9.68 -30.04 -2.66
C PHE A 65 -8.88 -30.77 -1.57
N LEU A 66 -7.63 -31.14 -1.85
CA LEU A 66 -6.77 -31.82 -0.88
C LEU A 66 -6.58 -30.96 0.38
N ARG A 67 -6.38 -29.65 0.22
CA ARG A 67 -6.21 -28.74 1.35
C ARG A 67 -7.49 -28.52 2.15
N ARG A 68 -8.61 -28.23 1.49
CA ARG A 68 -9.87 -27.80 2.13
C ARG A 68 -10.74 -28.96 2.58
N VAL A 69 -10.71 -30.10 1.88
CA VAL A 69 -11.57 -31.25 2.18
C VAL A 69 -10.80 -32.37 2.86
N GLN A 70 -9.61 -32.73 2.35
CA GLN A 70 -8.80 -33.82 2.92
C GLN A 70 -7.87 -33.35 4.05
N GLY A 71 -7.76 -32.04 4.27
CA GLY A 71 -6.89 -31.47 5.31
C GLY A 71 -5.39 -31.64 5.04
N ILE A 72 -4.99 -32.05 3.84
CA ILE A 72 -3.60 -32.29 3.47
C ILE A 72 -2.96 -30.95 3.07
N LYS A 73 -2.03 -30.47 3.89
CA LYS A 73 -1.23 -29.27 3.59
C LYS A 73 0.08 -29.69 2.94
N GLY A 74 0.45 -29.01 1.87
CA GLY A 74 1.78 -29.15 1.28
C GLY A 74 2.80 -28.35 2.10
N GLU A 75 4.00 -28.89 2.22
CA GLU A 75 5.15 -28.16 2.76
C GLU A 75 5.58 -27.08 1.75
N PRO A 76 6.00 -25.89 2.22
CA PRO A 76 6.49 -24.84 1.34
C PRO A 76 7.78 -25.31 0.65
N ASN A 77 7.85 -25.12 -0.67
CA ASN A 77 9.07 -25.40 -1.43
C ASN A 77 10.09 -24.25 -1.28
N SER A 78 11.33 -24.46 -1.74
CA SER A 78 12.39 -23.46 -1.59
C SER A 78 12.07 -22.12 -2.26
N ALA A 79 11.35 -22.10 -3.38
CA ALA A 79 10.92 -20.85 -4.02
C ALA A 79 9.89 -20.09 -3.18
N MET A 80 8.94 -20.79 -2.54
CA MET A 80 7.97 -20.20 -1.63
C MET A 80 8.63 -19.63 -0.38
N ILE A 81 9.60 -20.35 0.20
CA ILE A 81 10.38 -19.89 1.36
C ILE A 81 11.18 -18.63 0.98
N GLN A 82 11.89 -18.65 -0.15
CA GLN A 82 12.63 -17.49 -0.63
C GLN A 82 11.73 -16.27 -0.83
N GLY A 83 10.57 -16.45 -1.48
CA GLY A 83 9.59 -15.38 -1.67
C GLY A 83 9.12 -14.79 -0.34
N MET A 84 8.73 -15.66 0.60
CA MET A 84 8.26 -15.24 1.94
C MET A 84 9.28 -14.38 2.66
N VAL A 85 10.55 -14.83 2.72
CA VAL A 85 11.63 -14.10 3.40
C VAL A 85 11.91 -12.76 2.73
N LEU A 86 11.95 -12.71 1.39
CA LEU A 86 12.22 -11.46 0.67
C LEU A 86 11.09 -10.43 0.85
N HIS A 87 9.83 -10.88 0.86
CA HIS A 87 8.67 -10.02 1.14
C HIS A 87 8.68 -9.49 2.57
N GLU A 88 8.95 -10.37 3.56
CA GLU A 88 9.04 -9.99 4.98
C GLU A 88 10.10 -8.92 5.21
N VAL A 89 11.32 -9.16 4.71
CA VAL A 89 12.45 -8.22 4.82
C VAL A 89 12.10 -6.87 4.19
N LEU A 90 11.48 -6.87 3.01
CA LEU A 90 11.11 -5.64 2.34
C LEU A 90 10.03 -4.87 3.12
N ALA A 91 9.00 -5.55 3.60
CA ALA A 91 7.94 -4.94 4.38
C ALA A 91 8.48 -4.34 5.68
N ASP A 92 9.31 -5.09 6.40
CA ASP A 92 9.92 -4.66 7.66
C ASP A 92 10.86 -3.46 7.47
N LEU A 93 11.68 -3.47 6.41
CA LEU A 93 12.52 -2.31 6.07
C LEU A 93 11.69 -1.05 5.82
N LEU A 94 10.60 -1.14 5.04
CA LEU A 94 9.75 0.00 4.72
C LEU A 94 8.98 0.50 5.95
N VAL A 95 8.52 -0.40 6.81
CA VAL A 95 7.86 -0.06 8.08
C VAL A 95 8.86 0.60 9.02
N THR A 96 10.07 0.05 9.15
CA THR A 96 11.15 0.61 9.96
C THR A 96 11.52 2.01 9.49
N ALA A 97 11.61 2.23 8.18
CA ALA A 97 11.85 3.56 7.63
C ALA A 97 10.76 4.57 7.99
N LYS A 98 9.47 4.19 7.87
CA LYS A 98 8.37 5.05 8.32
C LYS A 98 8.46 5.34 9.82
N ARG A 99 8.73 4.32 10.64
CA ARG A 99 8.89 4.46 12.10
C ARG A 99 10.02 5.42 12.45
N ALA A 100 11.17 5.31 11.81
CA ALA A 100 12.30 6.21 12.02
C ALA A 100 11.94 7.66 11.70
N ILE A 101 11.18 7.91 10.62
CA ILE A 101 10.67 9.25 10.27
C ILE A 101 9.78 9.81 11.39
N TYR A 102 8.82 9.03 11.88
CA TYR A 102 7.93 9.46 12.96
C TYR A 102 8.65 9.64 14.31
N LEU A 103 9.66 8.82 14.59
CA LEU A 103 10.37 8.83 15.86
C LEU A 103 11.32 10.03 15.99
N HIS A 104 12.11 10.30 14.96
CA HIS A 104 13.15 11.33 15.01
C HIS A 104 12.65 12.70 14.57
N GLY A 105 11.60 12.75 13.74
CA GLY A 105 11.09 13.97 13.17
C GLY A 105 11.96 14.54 12.05
N THR A 106 11.50 15.60 11.40
CA THR A 106 12.15 16.18 10.21
C THR A 106 13.47 16.89 10.53
N GLU A 107 13.61 17.45 11.74
CA GLU A 107 14.81 18.16 12.18
C GLU A 107 16.03 17.24 12.39
N LYS A 108 15.78 15.98 12.77
CA LYS A 108 16.84 15.00 13.07
C LYS A 108 17.01 13.98 11.96
N TYR A 109 16.92 14.43 10.70
CA TYR A 109 17.01 13.52 9.55
C TYR A 109 18.28 12.65 9.52
N ARG A 110 19.40 13.13 10.09
CA ARG A 110 20.64 12.33 10.22
C ARG A 110 20.44 11.09 11.09
N ALA A 111 19.64 11.19 12.16
CA ALA A 111 19.30 10.04 13.00
C ALA A 111 18.44 9.02 12.24
N ILE A 112 17.53 9.49 11.37
CA ILE A 112 16.77 8.63 10.44
C ILE A 112 17.73 7.87 9.51
N CYS A 113 18.70 8.58 8.92
CA CYS A 113 19.70 7.96 8.04
C CYS A 113 20.53 6.91 8.78
N GLU A 114 21.03 7.23 9.98
CA GLU A 114 21.83 6.30 10.78
C GLU A 114 21.05 5.05 11.20
N GLU A 115 19.79 5.21 11.62
CA GLU A 115 18.93 4.07 11.99
C GLU A 115 18.70 3.14 10.79
N LEU A 116 18.42 3.72 9.62
CA LEU A 116 18.26 2.96 8.39
C LEU A 116 19.55 2.28 7.94
N GLU A 117 20.69 2.95 8.02
CA GLU A 117 21.98 2.34 7.68
C GLU A 117 22.28 1.14 8.58
N LYS A 118 22.03 1.27 9.89
CA LYS A 118 22.19 0.24 10.93
C LYS A 118 21.13 -0.85 10.86
N TYR A 119 20.06 -0.69 10.08
CA TYR A 119 19.06 -1.74 9.89
C TYR A 119 19.71 -3.00 9.31
N ILE A 120 19.58 -4.07 10.09
CA ILE A 120 19.93 -5.44 9.73
C ILE A 120 18.63 -6.22 9.82
N PRO A 121 18.18 -6.86 8.73
CA PRO A 121 16.99 -7.69 8.79
C PRO A 121 17.22 -8.80 9.81
N GLU A 122 16.26 -9.02 10.70
CA GLU A 122 16.28 -10.21 11.54
C GLU A 122 16.29 -11.42 10.62
N LYS A 123 17.28 -12.30 10.78
CA LYS A 123 17.32 -13.60 10.10
C LYS A 123 16.24 -14.45 10.76
N THR A 124 15.00 -14.23 10.35
CA THR A 124 13.86 -14.98 10.87
C THR A 124 14.07 -16.47 10.61
N SER A 125 13.46 -17.28 11.47
CA SER A 125 13.57 -18.74 11.60
C SER A 125 13.10 -19.54 10.37
N HIS A 126 13.09 -18.91 9.19
CA HIS A 126 12.50 -19.40 7.94
C HIS A 126 13.50 -20.07 6.99
N PHE A 127 14.79 -20.17 7.35
CA PHE A 127 15.73 -21.03 6.64
C PHE A 127 15.46 -22.54 6.86
N ALA A 128 14.54 -22.88 7.77
CA ALA A 128 14.10 -24.24 7.99
C ALA A 128 13.53 -24.84 6.70
N GLY A 129 14.16 -25.90 6.19
CA GLY A 129 13.77 -26.57 4.95
C GLY A 129 14.59 -26.20 3.72
N LEU A 130 15.55 -25.27 3.84
CA LEU A 130 16.53 -24.97 2.80
C LEU A 130 17.82 -25.78 3.00
N THR A 131 18.48 -26.14 1.91
CA THR A 131 19.86 -26.63 1.96
C THR A 131 20.83 -25.49 2.32
N ASP A 132 22.02 -25.81 2.83
CA ASP A 132 23.04 -24.80 3.16
C ASP A 132 23.37 -23.88 1.98
N SER A 133 23.37 -24.45 0.76
CA SER A 133 23.59 -23.69 -0.47
C SER A 133 22.45 -22.72 -0.78
N GLU A 134 21.20 -23.14 -0.60
CA GLU A 134 20.03 -22.27 -0.81
C GLU A 134 19.92 -21.20 0.27
N ALA A 135 20.28 -21.52 1.52
CA ALA A 135 20.32 -20.56 2.62
C ALA A 135 21.39 -19.48 2.41
N ALA A 136 22.57 -19.88 1.91
CA ALA A 136 23.63 -18.94 1.54
C ALA A 136 23.21 -18.02 0.38
N ASP A 137 22.57 -18.57 -0.65
CA ASP A 137 22.07 -17.79 -1.78
C ASP A 137 20.95 -16.81 -1.37
N LEU A 138 20.00 -17.25 -0.54
CA LEU A 138 18.95 -16.39 -0.02
C LEU A 138 19.52 -15.28 0.88
N SER A 139 20.51 -15.57 1.72
CA SER A 139 21.19 -14.54 2.53
C SER A 139 21.82 -13.46 1.66
N ARG A 140 22.51 -13.86 0.59
CA ARG A 140 23.08 -12.94 -0.39
C ARG A 140 22.00 -12.10 -1.09
N LYS A 141 20.88 -12.71 -1.48
CA LYS A 141 19.73 -11.99 -2.08
C LYS A 141 19.14 -10.96 -1.11
N VAL A 142 18.98 -11.31 0.16
CA VAL A 142 18.51 -10.41 1.23
C VAL A 142 19.44 -9.22 1.40
N GLU A 143 20.76 -9.45 1.43
CA GLU A 143 21.74 -8.36 1.54
C GLU A 143 21.68 -7.40 0.33
N ILE A 144 21.55 -7.94 -0.88
CA ILE A 144 21.41 -7.14 -2.10
C ILE A 144 20.10 -6.33 -2.06
N LEU A 145 18.98 -6.96 -1.71
CA LEU A 145 17.68 -6.30 -1.62
C LEU A 145 17.70 -5.16 -0.58
N CYS A 146 18.20 -5.44 0.63
CA CYS A 146 18.30 -4.45 1.69
C CYS A 146 19.19 -3.28 1.31
N SER A 147 20.37 -3.52 0.74
CA SER A 147 21.28 -2.44 0.34
C SER A 147 20.67 -1.55 -0.74
N PHE A 148 20.03 -2.16 -1.74
CA PHE A 148 19.33 -1.44 -2.81
C PHE A 148 18.17 -0.58 -2.28
N GLU A 149 17.32 -1.15 -1.42
CA GLU A 149 16.15 -0.45 -0.91
C GLU A 149 16.52 0.65 0.08
N LYS A 150 17.49 0.40 0.99
CA LYS A 150 18.02 1.44 1.89
C LYS A 150 18.53 2.64 1.11
N ALA A 151 19.36 2.43 0.09
CA ALA A 151 19.91 3.50 -0.71
C ALA A 151 18.81 4.36 -1.38
N ARG A 152 17.75 3.73 -1.89
CA ARG A 152 16.65 4.45 -2.56
C ARG A 152 15.75 5.19 -1.58
N VAL A 153 15.45 4.62 -0.41
CA VAL A 153 14.69 5.30 0.64
C VAL A 153 15.47 6.53 1.12
N LEU A 154 16.77 6.39 1.37
CA LEU A 154 17.62 7.50 1.81
C LEU A 154 17.75 8.61 0.75
N SER A 155 17.95 8.25 -0.52
CA SER A 155 17.98 9.21 -1.63
C SER A 155 16.68 10.02 -1.68
N ARG A 156 15.55 9.33 -1.62
CA ARG A 156 14.26 10.00 -1.71
C ARG A 156 13.93 10.84 -0.49
N LEU A 157 14.30 10.38 0.71
CA LEU A 157 14.15 11.17 1.93
C LEU A 157 14.86 12.52 1.78
N GLN A 158 16.09 12.52 1.26
CA GLN A 158 16.87 13.74 1.00
C GLN A 158 16.23 14.60 -0.10
N GLU A 159 15.75 13.99 -1.18
CA GLU A 159 15.05 14.71 -2.27
C GLU A 159 13.78 15.41 -1.76
N VAL A 160 12.98 14.73 -0.94
CA VAL A 160 11.73 15.27 -0.38
C VAL A 160 12.03 16.40 0.60
N LEU A 161 13.00 16.23 1.51
CA LEU A 161 13.41 17.29 2.45
C LEU A 161 13.97 18.51 1.73
N THR A 162 14.77 18.31 0.67
CA THR A 162 15.32 19.41 -0.15
C THR A 162 14.21 20.15 -0.89
N ARG A 163 13.20 19.43 -1.38
CA ARG A 163 12.08 20.01 -2.13
C ARG A 163 11.07 20.73 -1.21
N TYR A 164 10.86 20.25 0.01
CA TYR A 164 9.84 20.73 0.93
C TYR A 164 10.43 21.05 2.32
N PRO A 165 11.02 22.25 2.52
CA PRO A 165 11.74 22.60 3.76
C PRO A 165 10.89 22.60 5.04
N TYR A 166 9.57 22.76 4.93
CA TYR A 166 8.64 22.84 6.07
C TYR A 166 7.69 21.64 6.13
N ILE A 167 8.08 20.51 5.55
CA ILE A 167 7.27 19.30 5.52
C ILE A 167 7.09 18.72 6.93
N GLY A 168 5.88 18.27 7.25
CA GLY A 168 5.60 17.49 8.46
C GLY A 168 6.00 16.02 8.30
N GLU A 169 6.13 15.31 9.41
CA GLU A 169 6.61 13.93 9.47
C GLU A 169 5.74 12.95 8.67
N ASP A 170 4.41 13.09 8.78
CA ASP A 170 3.46 12.25 8.04
C ASP A 170 3.58 12.46 6.52
N SER A 171 3.65 13.73 6.09
CA SER A 171 3.87 14.06 4.68
C SER A 171 5.22 13.56 4.19
N LEU A 172 6.27 13.64 5.02
CA LEU A 172 7.59 13.11 4.70
C LEU A 172 7.56 11.59 4.55
N ALA A 173 6.92 10.88 5.48
CA ALA A 173 6.76 9.44 5.44
C ALA A 173 5.97 8.99 4.19
N ASN A 174 4.87 9.68 3.88
CA ASN A 174 4.03 9.38 2.72
C ASN A 174 4.70 9.74 1.39
N LEU A 175 5.41 10.86 1.28
CA LEU A 175 6.12 11.20 0.03
C LEU A 175 7.37 10.36 -0.20
N THR A 176 8.07 9.96 0.88
CA THR A 176 9.24 9.08 0.83
C THR A 176 8.82 7.63 0.57
N ILE A 177 7.74 7.16 1.20
CA ILE A 177 7.22 5.79 1.14
C ILE A 177 5.68 5.82 0.90
N PRO A 178 5.23 6.14 -0.32
CA PRO A 178 3.83 6.27 -0.71
C PRO A 178 3.14 4.91 -0.94
N VAL A 179 3.48 3.90 -0.15
CA VAL A 179 2.91 2.55 -0.25
C VAL A 179 2.51 2.06 1.14
N VAL A 180 1.38 1.36 1.23
CA VAL A 180 1.03 0.56 2.40
C VAL A 180 1.39 -0.88 2.07
N VAL A 181 2.30 -1.48 2.83
CA VAL A 181 2.69 -2.89 2.67
C VAL A 181 1.79 -3.80 3.51
N GLU A 182 1.54 -5.02 3.03
CA GLU A 182 0.75 -6.05 3.73
C GLU A 182 -0.67 -5.60 4.15
N GLN A 183 -1.32 -4.77 3.33
CA GLN A 183 -2.66 -4.27 3.61
C GLN A 183 -3.67 -5.43 3.70
N LYS A 184 -4.35 -5.54 4.84
CA LYS A 184 -5.40 -6.53 5.03
C LYS A 184 -6.69 -6.10 4.34
N LEU A 185 -7.32 -7.03 3.63
CA LEU A 185 -8.59 -6.85 2.93
C LEU A 185 -9.58 -7.94 3.35
N ASN A 186 -10.83 -7.54 3.56
CA ASN A 186 -11.92 -8.46 3.84
C ASN A 186 -12.64 -8.81 2.53
N GLY A 187 -12.46 -10.05 2.05
CA GLY A 187 -13.07 -10.55 0.82
C GLY A 187 -14.43 -11.23 1.01
N ALA A 188 -15.00 -11.23 2.21
CA ALA A 188 -16.18 -12.05 2.55
C ALA A 188 -17.40 -11.79 1.65
N PHE A 189 -17.60 -10.54 1.23
CA PHE A 189 -18.70 -10.17 0.34
C PHE A 189 -18.63 -10.83 -1.04
N LEU A 190 -17.44 -11.27 -1.46
CA LEU A 190 -17.21 -11.98 -2.72
C LEU A 190 -16.93 -13.48 -2.51
N GLY A 191 -17.28 -14.03 -1.34
CA GLY A 191 -17.03 -15.44 -1.01
C GLY A 191 -15.55 -15.75 -0.81
N LEU A 192 -14.71 -14.72 -0.64
CA LEU A 192 -13.28 -14.84 -0.40
C LEU A 192 -12.95 -14.70 1.10
N SER A 193 -11.77 -15.16 1.49
CA SER A 193 -11.27 -15.06 2.87
C SER A 193 -11.40 -13.63 3.43
N GLY A 194 -11.76 -13.53 4.71
CA GLY A 194 -11.80 -12.23 5.42
C GLY A 194 -10.41 -11.66 5.75
N ASN A 195 -9.34 -12.43 5.52
CA ASN A 195 -7.96 -12.10 5.88
C ASN A 195 -7.03 -12.07 4.66
N LEU A 196 -7.47 -11.51 3.53
CA LEU A 196 -6.60 -11.34 2.37
C LEU A 196 -5.50 -10.32 2.71
N SER A 197 -4.31 -10.49 2.15
CA SER A 197 -3.19 -9.54 2.24
C SER A 197 -2.80 -9.14 0.83
N THR A 198 -2.56 -7.86 0.59
CA THR A 198 -1.92 -7.38 -0.65
C THR A 198 -0.53 -6.87 -0.31
N ASP A 199 0.47 -7.31 -1.08
CA ASP A 199 1.89 -7.03 -0.81
C ASP A 199 2.20 -5.53 -0.72
N ALA A 200 1.62 -4.74 -1.62
CA ALA A 200 1.64 -3.29 -1.58
C ALA A 200 0.35 -2.71 -2.16
N PHE A 201 -0.17 -1.66 -1.50
CA PHE A 201 -1.37 -0.95 -1.89
C PHE A 201 -1.10 0.55 -1.95
N ILE A 202 -1.56 1.20 -3.03
CA ILE A 202 -1.55 2.66 -3.20
C ILE A 202 -3.00 3.10 -3.29
N PHE A 203 -3.44 3.96 -2.37
CA PHE A 203 -4.81 4.46 -2.33
C PHE A 203 -5.02 5.43 -3.51
N TYR A 204 -5.82 5.05 -4.50
CA TYR A 204 -6.26 5.91 -5.60
C TYR A 204 -7.77 6.12 -5.52
N GLU A 205 -8.20 6.85 -4.50
CA GLU A 205 -9.30 7.79 -4.70
C GLU A 205 -8.87 9.10 -4.05
N PRO A 206 -8.34 10.04 -4.85
CA PRO A 206 -7.78 11.26 -4.31
C PRO A 206 -8.91 12.14 -3.79
N MET A 207 -8.91 12.36 -2.48
CA MET A 207 -9.76 13.31 -1.79
C MET A 207 -8.87 14.31 -1.08
N ILE A 208 -9.10 15.61 -1.29
CA ILE A 208 -8.40 16.63 -0.52
C ILE A 208 -9.13 16.83 0.81
N LEU A 209 -8.39 16.70 1.92
CA LEU A 209 -8.88 16.96 3.26
C LEU A 209 -8.31 18.28 3.78
N ASP A 210 -9.18 19.20 4.21
CA ASP A 210 -8.81 20.48 4.82
C ASP A 210 -9.42 20.57 6.23
N LEU A 211 -8.60 20.62 7.28
CA LEU A 211 -9.04 20.64 8.68
C LEU A 211 -9.05 22.06 9.23
N LYS A 212 -10.19 22.49 9.79
CA LYS A 212 -10.37 23.83 10.37
C LYS A 212 -11.03 23.77 11.74
N PHE A 213 -10.56 24.61 12.66
CA PHE A 213 -11.07 24.70 14.04
C PHE A 213 -11.93 25.94 14.30
N GLY A 214 -12.48 26.54 13.24
CA GLY A 214 -13.31 27.75 13.30
C GLY A 214 -14.63 27.59 12.58
N GLU A 215 -15.45 28.65 12.63
CA GLU A 215 -16.77 28.68 11.99
C GLU A 215 -16.70 28.32 10.50
N PRO A 216 -17.61 27.47 9.98
CA PRO A 216 -17.71 27.18 8.57
C PRO A 216 -17.89 28.44 7.72
N ARG A 217 -17.14 28.55 6.62
CA ARG A 217 -17.22 29.64 5.66
C ARG A 217 -17.20 29.07 4.24
N ASP A 218 -18.00 29.67 3.36
CA ASP A 218 -18.17 29.17 1.99
C ASP A 218 -16.86 29.19 1.18
N PHE A 219 -15.99 30.17 1.43
CA PHE A 219 -14.70 30.28 0.75
C PHE A 219 -13.71 29.18 1.15
N HIS A 220 -13.96 28.41 2.21
CA HIS A 220 -13.07 27.32 2.61
C HIS A 220 -12.96 26.23 1.54
N ARG A 221 -13.99 26.04 0.69
CA ARG A 221 -13.97 25.09 -0.43
C ARG A 221 -12.95 25.46 -1.51
N LEU A 222 -12.58 26.75 -1.62
CA LEU A 222 -11.55 27.19 -2.56
C LEU A 222 -10.18 26.60 -2.22
N GLY A 223 -9.91 26.31 -0.94
CA GLY A 223 -8.66 25.68 -0.51
C GLY A 223 -8.54 24.25 -1.03
N THR A 224 -9.56 23.43 -0.81
CA THR A 224 -9.63 22.05 -1.30
C THR A 224 -9.61 21.99 -2.83
N THR A 225 -10.30 22.90 -3.53
CA THR A 225 -10.23 23.00 -5.00
C THR A 225 -8.85 23.44 -5.49
N GLY A 226 -8.19 24.38 -4.83
CA GLY A 226 -6.83 24.80 -5.18
C GLY A 226 -5.81 23.67 -5.05
N TYR A 227 -5.88 22.89 -3.96
CA TYR A 227 -5.06 21.70 -3.78
C TYR A 227 -5.37 20.60 -4.80
N ALA A 228 -6.65 20.43 -5.18
CA ALA A 228 -7.04 19.51 -6.23
C ALA A 228 -6.34 19.87 -7.56
N LEU A 229 -6.38 21.14 -7.97
CA LEU A 229 -5.69 21.62 -9.18
C LEU A 229 -4.17 21.41 -9.12
N VAL A 230 -3.54 21.68 -7.98
CA VAL A 230 -2.10 21.43 -7.78
C VAL A 230 -1.78 19.94 -7.88
N MET A 231 -2.62 19.10 -7.27
CA MET A 231 -2.45 17.64 -7.35
C MET A 231 -2.65 17.12 -8.76
N GLU A 232 -3.65 17.60 -9.49
CA GLU A 232 -3.85 17.25 -10.90
C GLU A 232 -2.63 17.64 -11.75
N ALA A 233 -2.04 18.81 -11.50
CA ALA A 233 -0.84 19.26 -12.21
C ALA A 233 0.42 18.43 -11.89
N ILE A 234 0.60 17.98 -10.65
CA ILE A 234 1.78 17.21 -10.21
C ILE A 234 1.65 15.71 -10.54
N TYR A 235 0.46 15.17 -10.38
CA TYR A 235 0.21 13.74 -10.41
C TYR A 235 -0.54 13.24 -11.64
N GLU A 236 -1.03 14.15 -12.49
CA GLU A 236 -1.73 13.88 -13.76
C GLU A 236 -2.90 12.87 -13.63
N PHE A 237 -3.56 12.84 -12.49
CA PHE A 237 -4.83 12.13 -12.29
C PHE A 237 -5.88 13.11 -11.71
N PRO A 238 -7.17 12.92 -12.01
CA PRO A 238 -8.22 13.85 -11.60
C PRO A 238 -8.47 13.76 -10.08
N VAL A 239 -8.69 14.91 -9.45
CA VAL A 239 -9.04 15.02 -8.03
C VAL A 239 -10.43 15.62 -7.92
N ASN A 240 -11.44 14.75 -7.84
CA ASN A 240 -12.85 15.12 -8.03
C ASN A 240 -13.62 15.35 -6.71
N LEU A 241 -12.95 15.24 -5.56
CA LEU A 241 -13.59 15.31 -4.25
C LEU A 241 -12.75 16.18 -3.29
N GLY A 242 -13.40 17.18 -2.72
CA GLY A 242 -12.89 17.95 -1.58
C GLY A 242 -13.71 17.66 -0.33
N CYS A 243 -13.07 17.65 0.83
CA CYS A 243 -13.76 17.50 2.10
C CYS A 243 -13.13 18.40 3.16
N ILE A 244 -13.95 19.28 3.74
CA ILE A 244 -13.53 20.15 4.83
C ILE A 244 -14.00 19.53 6.14
N ILE A 245 -13.08 19.38 7.08
CA ILE A 245 -13.36 18.85 8.41
C ILE A 245 -13.36 20.04 9.38
N TYR A 246 -14.49 20.29 10.02
CA TYR A 246 -14.66 21.31 11.04
C TYR A 246 -14.63 20.67 12.42
N GLY A 247 -13.66 21.05 13.25
CA GLY A 247 -13.59 20.69 14.67
C GLY A 247 -14.07 21.85 15.54
N GLU A 248 -15.15 21.67 16.28
CA GLU A 248 -15.66 22.65 17.25
C GLU A 248 -15.53 22.09 18.68
N PHE A 249 -15.04 22.91 19.61
CA PHE A 249 -14.96 22.54 21.03
C PHE A 249 -16.18 23.09 21.77
N ARG A 250 -17.01 22.20 22.33
CA ARG A 250 -18.12 22.58 23.23
C ARG A 250 -17.87 21.99 24.61
N GLY A 251 -17.35 22.80 25.52
CA GLY A 251 -16.90 22.34 26.84
C GLY A 251 -15.67 21.42 26.70
N ASP A 252 -15.76 20.20 27.23
CA ASP A 252 -14.73 19.16 27.16
C ASP A 252 -14.89 18.22 25.95
N ARG A 253 -15.83 18.50 25.05
CA ARG A 253 -16.20 17.62 23.94
C ARG A 253 -15.82 18.23 22.58
N LEU A 254 -15.06 17.48 21.79
CA LEU A 254 -14.79 17.78 20.38
C LEU A 254 -15.97 17.29 19.52
N ILE A 255 -16.55 18.20 18.76
CA ILE A 255 -17.60 17.92 17.76
C ILE A 255 -16.96 18.05 16.37
N VAL A 256 -17.08 17.00 15.56
CA VAL A 256 -16.51 16.97 14.20
C VAL A 256 -17.64 17.00 13.18
N LYS A 257 -17.64 18.01 12.30
CA LYS A 257 -18.54 18.12 11.15
C LYS A 257 -17.72 18.00 9.86
N ARG A 258 -18.24 17.28 8.85
CA ARG A 258 -17.58 17.10 7.55
C ARG A 258 -18.43 17.75 6.45
N ASP A 259 -17.81 18.55 5.59
CA ASP A 259 -18.42 19.19 4.41
C ASP A 259 -17.74 18.65 3.14
N ILE A 260 -18.33 17.60 2.57
CA ILE A 260 -17.86 16.96 1.33
C ILE A 260 -18.48 17.69 0.14
N HIS A 261 -17.66 18.03 -0.86
CA HIS A 261 -18.06 18.70 -2.09
C HIS A 261 -17.27 18.18 -3.29
N ILE A 262 -17.86 18.38 -4.47
CA ILE A 262 -17.25 18.08 -5.78
C ILE A 262 -16.55 19.35 -6.25
#